data_AF-A0A6A4NXS3-F1
#
_entry.id   AF-A0A6A4NXS3-F1
#
_cell.length_a   1.000
_cell.length_b   1.000
_cell.length_c   1.000
_cell.angle_alpha   90.00
_cell.angle_beta   90.00
_cell.angle_gamma   90.00
#
_symmetry.space_group_name_H-M   'P 1'
#
loop_
_entity.id
_entity.type
_entity.pdbx_description
1 polymer ?
#
loop_
_entity_poly.entity_id
_entity_poly.type
_entity_poly.pdbx_seq_one_letter_code
_entity_poly.pdbx_strand_id
1 'polypeptide(L)'
;MNNILLKILCQGALHQCNYCHRNLKGETHIKCAICKDFDLCIECFSVGAELTPHKSNHPYRVMKQLSFPLLCPDWNLDDEILLLEGIEMHGLGKWTEVAENVGTKNKESCIEQTL
;
A
#
# COMPACT_ATOMS: atom_id res chain seq x y z
N MET A 1 0.07 -21.96 2.53
CA MET A 1 -0.83 -21.11 1.72
C MET A 1 -1.26 -19.93 2.59
N ASN A 2 -0.40 -18.93 2.80
CA ASN A 2 -0.76 -17.74 3.59
C ASN A 2 -0.68 -16.52 2.68
N ASN A 3 -1.86 -15.95 2.41
CA ASN A 3 -2.18 -14.98 1.37
C ASN A 3 -1.99 -13.51 1.82
N ILE A 4 -1.33 -13.28 2.96
CA ILE A 4 -1.04 -11.96 3.53
C ILE A 4 0.28 -11.38 2.98
N LEU A 5 1.21 -12.24 2.57
CA LEU A 5 2.51 -11.89 1.96
C LEU A 5 2.41 -10.97 0.72
N LEU A 6 1.26 -10.88 0.07
CA LEU A 6 1.03 -10.06 -1.12
C LEU A 6 0.74 -8.59 -0.83
N LYS A 7 0.42 -8.19 0.42
CA LYS A 7 0.20 -6.78 0.78
C LYS A 7 1.50 -5.98 1.01
N ILE A 8 2.64 -6.63 1.25
CA ILE A 8 3.89 -5.97 1.69
C ILE A 8 4.95 -5.77 0.58
N LEU A 9 4.79 -6.37 -0.61
CA LEU A 9 5.81 -6.34 -1.69
C LEU A 9 6.11 -4.96 -2.33
N CYS A 10 5.66 -3.84 -1.74
CA CYS A 10 6.06 -2.49 -2.15
C CYS A 10 6.86 -1.72 -1.08
N GLN A 11 7.20 -2.31 0.06
CA GLN A 11 8.12 -1.68 1.01
C GLN A 11 9.58 -1.95 0.59
N GLY A 12 10.13 -1.09 -0.28
CA GLY A 12 11.60 -1.04 -0.44
C GLY A 12 12.16 -0.58 -1.79
N ALA A 13 11.36 -0.46 -2.85
CA ALA A 13 11.85 0.06 -4.13
C ALA A 13 11.67 1.58 -4.23
N LEU A 14 12.63 2.28 -4.85
CA LEU A 14 12.50 3.68 -5.22
C LEU A 14 11.34 3.83 -6.21
N HIS A 15 10.13 4.10 -5.70
CA HIS A 15 8.92 4.28 -6.50
C HIS A 15 8.91 5.68 -7.08
N GLN A 16 9.42 5.84 -8.30
CA GLN A 16 9.40 7.09 -9.05
C GLN A 16 8.70 6.90 -10.39
N CYS A 17 8.11 7.98 -10.91
CA CYS A 17 7.57 7.99 -12.26
C CYS A 17 8.72 7.72 -13.25
N ASN A 18 8.58 6.69 -14.10
CA ASN A 18 9.61 6.35 -15.08
C ASN A 18 9.81 7.42 -16.16
N TYR A 19 8.88 8.37 -16.30
CA TYR A 19 8.98 9.45 -17.28
C TYR A 19 9.56 10.74 -16.69
N CYS A 20 8.96 11.26 -15.60
CA CYS A 20 9.36 12.55 -15.03
C CYS A 20 10.20 12.44 -13.74
N HIS A 21 10.48 11.22 -13.28
CA HIS A 21 11.28 10.91 -12.09
C HIS A 21 10.75 11.48 -10.75
N ARG A 22 9.52 11.98 -10.71
CA ARG A 22 8.89 12.41 -9.44
C ARG A 22 8.64 11.22 -8.54
N ASN A 23 8.72 11.43 -7.23
CA ASN A 23 8.41 10.41 -6.23
C ASN A 23 6.92 10.04 -6.28
N LEU A 24 6.62 8.73 -6.30
CA LEU A 24 5.26 8.17 -6.29
C LEU A 24 4.89 7.57 -4.93
N LYS A 25 5.78 7.63 -3.93
CA LYS A 25 5.52 7.07 -2.61
C LYS A 25 4.31 7.76 -1.98
N GLY A 26 3.27 6.98 -1.73
CA GLY A 26 2.01 7.45 -1.16
C GLY A 26 1.08 8.17 -2.15
N GLU A 27 1.49 8.34 -3.40
CA GLU A 27 0.64 8.90 -4.45
C GLU A 27 -0.07 7.78 -5.22
N THR A 28 -1.31 8.06 -5.66
CA THR A 28 -1.97 7.18 -6.63
C THR A 28 -1.22 7.27 -7.95
N HIS A 29 -0.90 6.13 -8.55
CA HIS A 29 -0.11 6.05 -9.77
C HIS A 29 -0.58 4.89 -10.65
N ILE A 30 -0.07 4.85 -11.89
CA ILE A 30 -0.43 3.83 -12.87
C ILE A 30 0.74 2.88 -13.09
N LYS A 31 0.50 1.59 -12.85
CA LYS A 31 1.47 0.53 -13.15
C LYS A 31 1.12 -0.15 -14.47
N CYS A 32 2.07 -0.21 -15.39
CA CYS A 32 1.90 -0.95 -16.63
C CYS A 32 1.75 -2.45 -16.33
N ALA A 33 0.80 -3.13 -16.97
CA ALA A 33 0.59 -4.57 -16.80
C ALA A 33 1.47 -5.42 -17.74
N ILE A 34 2.15 -4.79 -18.71
CA ILE A 34 3.03 -5.46 -19.68
C ILE A 34 4.51 -5.19 -19.37
N CYS A 35 4.86 -3.95 -19.06
CA CYS A 35 6.23 -3.53 -18.83
C CYS A 35 6.65 -3.86 -17.41
N LYS A 36 7.81 -4.48 -17.25
CA LYS A 36 8.40 -4.77 -15.95
C LYS A 36 8.80 -3.46 -15.26
N ASP A 37 8.37 -3.30 -14.01
CA ASP A 37 8.74 -2.18 -13.13
C ASP A 37 8.57 -0.80 -13.77
N PHE A 38 7.43 -0.60 -14.45
CA PHE A 38 7.08 0.64 -15.13
C PHE A 38 5.82 1.27 -14.53
N ASP A 39 6.02 2.41 -13.90
CA ASP A 39 5.06 3.17 -13.12
C ASP A 39 5.06 4.64 -13.60
N LEU A 40 3.87 5.20 -13.85
CA LEU A 40 3.67 6.59 -14.25
C LEU A 40 2.86 7.34 -13.19
N CYS A 41 3.21 8.59 -12.92
CA CYS A 41 2.29 9.48 -12.21
C CYS A 41 1.05 9.74 -13.07
N ILE A 42 -0.05 10.15 -12.42
CA ILE A 42 -1.32 10.41 -13.11
C ILE A 42 -1.17 11.45 -14.22
N GLU A 43 -0.32 12.47 -14.02
CA GLU A 43 -0.12 13.52 -15.02
C GLU A 43 0.65 13.03 -16.26
N CYS A 44 1.65 12.16 -16.10
CA CYS A 44 2.35 11.58 -17.25
C CYS A 44 1.47 10.58 -17.99
N PHE A 45 0.66 9.81 -17.25
CA PHE A 45 -0.29 8.89 -17.86
C PHE A 45 -1.37 9.64 -18.68
N SER A 46 -1.90 10.76 -18.15
CA SER A 46 -2.99 11.50 -18.81
C SER A 46 -2.61 12.14 -20.14
N VAL A 47 -1.32 12.44 -20.34
CA VAL A 47 -0.78 12.95 -21.62
C VAL A 47 -0.28 11.84 -22.56
N GLY A 48 -0.42 10.57 -22.17
CA GLY A 48 0.01 9.42 -22.98
C GLY A 48 1.53 9.27 -23.09
N ALA A 49 2.27 9.58 -22.02
CA ALA A 49 3.73 9.46 -22.00
C ALA A 49 4.21 8.05 -22.35
N GLU A 50 5.13 7.93 -23.30
CA GLU A 50 5.73 6.66 -23.73
C GLU A 50 7.25 6.66 -23.50
N LEU A 51 7.80 5.50 -23.16
CA LEU A 51 9.24 5.27 -23.09
C LEU A 51 9.53 3.82 -23.49
N THR A 52 10.23 3.59 -24.59
CA THR A 52 10.47 2.24 -25.12
C THR A 52 11.00 1.30 -24.04
N PRO A 53 10.34 0.14 -23.77
CA PRO A 53 9.31 -0.51 -24.59
C PRO A 53 7.85 -0.19 -24.23
N HIS A 54 7.60 0.72 -23.29
CA HIS A 54 6.25 1.11 -22.87
C HIS A 54 5.50 1.87 -23.98
N LYS A 55 4.21 1.54 -24.10
CA LYS A 55 3.21 2.20 -24.95
C LYS A 55 2.02 2.64 -24.12
N SER A 56 1.47 3.80 -24.49
CA SER A 56 0.35 4.45 -23.81
C SER A 56 -0.94 3.63 -23.84
N ASN A 57 -1.04 2.68 -24.77
CA ASN A 57 -2.17 1.77 -24.92
C ASN A 57 -1.98 0.41 -24.23
N HIS A 58 -0.87 0.18 -23.52
CA HIS A 58 -0.71 -1.05 -22.76
C HIS A 58 -1.76 -1.13 -21.65
N PRO A 59 -2.29 -2.34 -21.36
CA PRO A 59 -3.13 -2.52 -20.18
C PRO A 59 -2.38 -2.11 -18.92
N TYR A 60 -3.11 -1.61 -17.93
CA TYR A 60 -2.53 -1.03 -16.73
C TYR A 60 -3.34 -1.37 -15.47
N ARG A 61 -2.76 -1.07 -14.32
CA ARG A 61 -3.39 -1.16 -13.00
C ARG A 61 -3.26 0.18 -12.30
N VAL A 62 -4.32 0.58 -11.58
CA VAL A 62 -4.27 1.76 -10.71
C VAL A 62 -3.73 1.31 -9.35
N MET A 63 -2.63 1.92 -8.93
CA MET A 63 -2.00 1.68 -7.63
C MET A 63 -2.42 2.82 -6.71
N LYS A 64 -2.99 2.49 -5.55
CA LYS A 64 -3.50 3.46 -4.58
C LYS A 64 -2.90 3.19 -3.21
N GLN A 65 -2.49 4.24 -2.49
CA GLN A 65 -2.17 4.11 -1.08
C GLN A 65 -3.45 3.87 -0.28
N LEU A 66 -3.42 2.88 0.61
CA LEU A 66 -4.56 2.46 1.43
C LEU A 66 -4.74 3.35 2.68
N SER A 67 -4.34 4.62 2.60
CA SER A 67 -4.47 5.61 3.68
C SER A 67 -5.89 6.21 3.74
N PHE A 68 -6.90 5.34 3.77
CA PHE A 68 -8.30 5.73 3.97
C PHE A 68 -8.96 4.84 5.02
N PRO A 69 -9.98 5.33 5.74
CA PRO A 69 -10.71 4.51 6.69
C PRO A 69 -11.59 3.49 5.97
N LEU A 70 -11.43 2.20 6.27
CA LEU A 70 -12.21 1.13 5.63
C LEU A 70 -13.38 0.69 6.52
N LEU A 71 -13.11 0.24 7.75
CA LEU A 71 -14.14 -0.29 8.64
C LEU A 71 -14.69 0.77 9.60
N CYS A 72 -13.84 1.66 10.13
CA CYS A 72 -14.25 2.75 11.01
C CYS A 72 -13.47 4.04 10.74
N PRO A 73 -14.01 5.23 11.06
CA PRO A 73 -13.40 6.51 10.70
C PRO A 73 -12.01 6.73 11.29
N ASP A 74 -11.74 6.15 12.45
CA ASP A 74 -10.51 6.39 13.21
C ASP A 74 -9.37 5.45 12.81
N TRP A 75 -9.63 4.40 12.05
CA TRP A 75 -8.62 3.45 11.59
C TRP A 75 -8.46 3.52 10.08
N ASN A 76 -7.25 3.84 9.62
CA ASN A 76 -6.95 3.68 8.20
C ASN A 76 -6.66 2.20 7.88
N LEU A 77 -6.79 1.82 6.61
CA LEU A 77 -6.60 0.43 6.19
C LEU A 77 -5.17 -0.08 6.41
N ASP A 78 -4.15 0.78 6.42
CA ASP A 78 -2.78 0.37 6.78
C ASP A 78 -2.70 -0.03 8.26
N ASP A 79 -3.30 0.73 9.18
CA ASP A 79 -3.40 0.39 10.61
C ASP A 79 -4.17 -0.93 10.82
N GLU A 80 -5.27 -1.13 10.10
CA GLU A 80 -6.06 -2.37 10.16
C GLU A 80 -5.23 -3.59 9.72
N ILE A 81 -4.42 -3.44 8.67
CA ILE A 81 -3.51 -4.50 8.20
C ILE A 81 -2.46 -4.81 9.27
N LEU A 82 -1.82 -3.78 9.82
CA LEU A 82 -0.81 -3.95 10.86
C LEU A 82 -1.38 -4.58 12.14
N LEU A 83 -2.64 -4.30 12.48
CA LEU A 83 -3.33 -4.94 13.59
C LEU A 83 -3.47 -6.45 13.36
N LEU A 84 -3.94 -6.85 12.18
CA LEU A 84 -4.10 -8.26 11.83
C LEU A 84 -2.74 -8.99 11.78
N GLU A 85 -1.71 -8.35 11.23
CA GLU A 85 -0.34 -8.87 11.21
C GLU A 85 0.24 -9.01 12.62
N GLY A 86 0.03 -7.99 13.47
CA GLY A 86 0.43 -8.04 14.88
C GLY A 86 -0.23 -9.19 15.62
N ILE A 87 -1.54 -9.41 15.41
CA ILE A 87 -2.28 -10.52 16.01
C ILE A 87 -1.77 -11.87 15.49
N GLU A 88 -1.51 -12.01 14.18
CA GLU A 88 -0.96 -13.24 13.60
C GLU A 88 0.43 -13.56 14.17
N MET A 89 1.29 -12.55 14.35
CA MET A 89 2.65 -12.73 14.84
C MET A 89 2.74 -12.97 16.35
N HIS A 90 2.00 -12.19 17.15
CA HIS A 90 2.14 -12.21 18.61
C HIS A 90 1.09 -13.08 19.31
N GLY A 91 -0.05 -13.27 18.66
CA GLY A 91 -1.23 -13.94 19.20
C GLY A 91 -2.23 -12.98 19.85
N LEU A 92 -3.52 -13.32 19.72
CA LEU A 92 -4.62 -12.59 20.35
C LEU A 92 -4.44 -12.53 21.88
N GLY A 93 -4.54 -11.35 22.48
CA GLY A 93 -4.34 -11.14 23.92
C GLY A 93 -3.03 -10.45 24.30
N LYS A 94 -2.02 -10.46 23.41
CA LYS A 94 -0.74 -9.74 23.61
C LYS A 94 -0.80 -8.30 23.08
N TRP A 95 -1.72 -7.52 23.65
CA TRP A 95 -2.12 -6.22 23.09
C TRP A 95 -1.04 -5.14 23.18
N THR A 96 -0.09 -5.27 24.10
CA THR A 96 1.05 -4.35 24.17
C THR A 96 1.93 -4.51 22.93
N GLU A 97 2.30 -5.75 22.61
CA GLU A 97 3.14 -6.10 21.47
C GLU A 97 2.41 -5.84 20.14
N VAL A 98 1.11 -6.12 20.08
CA VAL A 98 0.28 -5.79 18.92
C VAL A 98 0.22 -4.28 18.68
N ALA A 99 0.02 -3.47 19.72
CA ALA A 99 -0.02 -2.01 19.58
C ALA A 99 1.34 -1.43 19.19
N GLU A 100 2.44 -1.96 19.71
CA GLU A 100 3.79 -1.61 19.26
C GLU A 100 3.99 -1.91 17.77
N ASN A 101 3.42 -3.01 17.28
CA ASN A 101 3.43 -3.39 15.88
C ASN A 101 2.64 -2.43 14.98
N VAL A 102 1.47 -1.97 15.44
CA VAL A 102 0.65 -0.98 14.73
C VAL A 102 1.35 0.39 14.74
N GLY A 103 1.98 0.77 15.85
CA GLY A 103 2.78 1.99 15.99
C GLY A 103 2.00 3.31 16.06
N THR A 104 0.78 3.35 15.51
CA THR A 104 -0.10 4.54 15.49
C THR A 104 -1.24 4.48 16.52
N LYS A 105 -1.47 3.30 17.13
CA LYS A 105 -2.59 3.03 18.05
C LYS A 105 -2.08 2.49 19.39
N ASN A 106 -2.81 2.77 20.46
CA ASN A 106 -2.54 2.19 21.78
C ASN A 106 -3.23 0.83 21.94
N LYS A 107 -2.87 0.10 23.00
CA LYS A 107 -3.40 -1.25 23.27
C LYS A 107 -4.92 -1.25 23.47
N GLU A 108 -5.48 -0.24 24.14
CA GLU A 108 -6.91 -0.13 24.37
C GLU A 108 -7.68 0.01 23.06
N SER A 109 -7.20 0.85 22.15
CA SER A 109 -7.80 1.04 20.83
C SER A 109 -7.70 -0.24 19.98
N CYS A 110 -6.57 -0.96 20.06
CA CYS A 110 -6.41 -2.24 19.36
C CYS A 110 -7.42 -3.29 19.86
N ILE A 111 -7.65 -3.34 21.17
CA ILE A 111 -8.64 -4.21 21.80
C ILE A 111 -10.04 -3.84 21.32
N GLU A 112 -10.42 -2.57 21.42
CA GLU A 112 -11.75 -2.10 21.01
C GLU A 112 -12.03 -2.40 19.53
N GLN A 113 -11.04 -2.24 18.66
CA GLN A 113 -11.18 -2.53 17.24
C GLN A 113 -11.37 -4.03 16.93
N THR A 114 -11.03 -4.92 17.87
CA THR A 114 -11.20 -6.38 17.71
C THR A 114 -12.43 -6.95 18.43
N LEU A 115 -13.15 -6.14 19.21
CA LEU A 115 -14.37 -6.52 19.94
C LEU A 115 -15.64 -6.16 19.17
#